data_AF-A0A2L2TV42-F1
#
_entry.id   AF-A0A2L2TV42-F1
#
_cell.length_a   1.000
_cell.length_b   1.000
_cell.length_c   1.000
_cell.angle_alpha   90.00
_cell.angle_beta   90.00
_cell.angle_gamma   90.00
#
_symmetry.space_group_name_H-M   'P 1'
#
loop_
_entity.id
_entity.type
_entity.pdbx_description
1 polymer ?
#
loop_
_entity_poly.entity_id
_entity_poly.type
_entity_poly.pdbx_seq_one_letter_code
_entity_poly.pdbx_strand_id
1 'polypeptide(L)'
;MTPPSSRFSRLSLQSMSSDTYSRARREHFAQDLEQSHYDESSSSSESETDSNSSEFEDDSSDSDENETSTIRSPTKLTYLVDHLPETTQSTIRETFREPPRIVLEKCCRIDDTYAFQMTELVTRSIRIRAPEDGTSNMSCSCPDIEQPCRHILWLLDQIVKQTLYDEDISKALRMNSAGYAEAIGDPFQNISKYHLDVLAEGLHSHLVTPDSEYDNEPDTFRAQEAREILSSVYDMDPKQFRPDIFDRVSLGKNIIKRHDLEQTIFRMLLDNHHFFHYFRSVSRSKDLIKDPFHKLTQRIDCVLRDLDAKIPSSDVESPHDVPWAASHILGCVRRMRHEIYTREKPLSSSEALSAARSLVHILGSVVSHNKDEGPGNVARIDRNLYLRLIGDRDQDFILNVLNLIPEAASQFLHNLEEILDKIEIYGAPTGYVQRFRAMLRRLRTSSTGSGLKRSVQVQMGGRKTRRTR
;
A
#
# COMPACT_ATOMS: atom_id res chain seq x y z
N MET A 1 -15.45 -5.61 -56.11
CA MET A 1 -14.85 -6.13 -54.88
C MET A 1 -15.82 -5.85 -53.76
N THR A 2 -16.46 -6.92 -53.32
CA THR A 2 -17.58 -6.99 -52.38
C THR A 2 -17.15 -7.89 -51.23
N PRO A 3 -17.52 -7.59 -49.98
CA PRO A 3 -17.17 -8.41 -48.84
C PRO A 3 -18.12 -9.61 -48.77
N PRO A 4 -17.65 -10.85 -48.54
CA PRO A 4 -18.53 -11.98 -48.33
C PRO A 4 -18.75 -12.19 -46.83
N SER A 5 -19.76 -11.52 -46.28
CA SER A 5 -20.51 -12.04 -45.15
C SER A 5 -21.53 -13.05 -45.68
N SER A 6 -21.22 -14.34 -45.60
CA SER A 6 -22.21 -15.38 -45.87
C SER A 6 -21.94 -16.59 -45.00
N ARG A 7 -23.04 -17.18 -44.50
CA ARG A 7 -23.14 -18.33 -43.60
C ARG A 7 -23.02 -17.87 -42.15
N PHE A 8 -24.08 -17.87 -41.33
CA PHE A 8 -24.90 -19.04 -41.06
C PHE A 8 -26.39 -18.71 -40.95
N SER A 9 -27.15 -19.13 -41.95
CA SER A 9 -28.56 -19.47 -41.82
C SER A 9 -28.63 -21.00 -41.83
N ARG A 10 -29.12 -21.62 -40.74
CA ARG A 10 -29.99 -22.81 -40.73
C ARG A 10 -30.03 -23.52 -39.36
N LEU A 11 -31.23 -23.42 -38.76
CA LEU A 11 -32.01 -24.51 -38.12
C LEU A 11 -31.56 -24.96 -36.73
N SER A 12 -32.41 -25.35 -35.78
CA SER A 12 -33.84 -25.23 -35.49
C SER A 12 -33.94 -25.81 -34.07
N LEU A 13 -34.53 -25.11 -33.10
CA LEU A 13 -34.68 -25.61 -31.73
C LEU A 13 -35.82 -26.62 -31.66
N GLN A 14 -35.53 -27.84 -31.18
CA GLN A 14 -36.55 -28.69 -30.58
C GLN A 14 -35.99 -29.45 -29.38
N SER A 15 -36.64 -29.21 -28.23
CA SER A 15 -36.85 -30.01 -27.02
C SER A 15 -35.68 -30.59 -26.18
N MET A 16 -35.62 -30.08 -24.94
CA MET A 16 -35.44 -30.73 -23.61
C MET A 16 -34.30 -31.77 -23.43
N SER A 17 -33.44 -31.66 -22.40
CA SER A 17 -33.71 -32.16 -21.03
C SER A 17 -32.63 -31.70 -20.03
N SER A 18 -32.99 -31.72 -18.75
CA SER A 18 -32.23 -31.42 -17.53
C SER A 18 -30.90 -32.18 -17.39
N ASP A 19 -29.85 -31.49 -16.90
CA ASP A 19 -29.11 -31.85 -15.67
C ASP A 19 -27.70 -31.22 -15.60
N THR A 20 -27.37 -30.74 -14.38
CA THR A 20 -26.06 -30.83 -13.71
C THR A 20 -24.91 -29.88 -14.11
N TYR A 21 -24.65 -28.95 -13.17
CA TYR A 21 -23.34 -28.47 -12.68
C TYR A 21 -22.32 -27.79 -13.62
N SER A 22 -22.17 -26.49 -13.32
CA SER A 22 -20.90 -25.85 -12.94
C SER A 22 -19.89 -25.40 -14.00
N ARG A 23 -19.48 -24.15 -13.76
CA ARG A 23 -18.12 -23.60 -13.88
C ARG A 23 -17.81 -22.76 -15.13
N ALA A 24 -17.80 -21.46 -14.83
CA ALA A 24 -16.77 -20.50 -15.18
C ALA A 24 -16.87 -19.74 -16.52
N ARG A 25 -16.98 -18.42 -16.32
CA ARG A 25 -16.04 -17.42 -16.84
C ARG A 25 -16.23 -17.04 -18.30
N ARG A 26 -16.99 -15.95 -18.48
CA ARG A 26 -16.60 -14.66 -19.08
C ARG A 26 -17.85 -14.02 -19.65
N GLU A 27 -18.24 -12.89 -19.06
CA GLU A 27 -17.84 -11.56 -19.49
C GLU A 27 -18.54 -11.16 -20.79
N HIS A 28 -19.13 -9.97 -20.71
CA HIS A 28 -19.60 -9.13 -21.79
C HIS A 28 -20.93 -9.54 -22.45
N PHE A 29 -22.00 -9.24 -21.70
CA PHE A 29 -23.18 -8.60 -22.26
C PHE A 29 -22.76 -7.40 -23.14
N ALA A 30 -23.06 -7.48 -24.44
CA ALA A 30 -23.45 -6.33 -25.24
C ALA A 30 -24.97 -6.46 -25.40
N GLN A 31 -25.71 -5.54 -24.80
CA GLN A 31 -26.40 -4.44 -25.48
C GLN A 31 -27.71 -4.89 -26.11
N ASP A 32 -28.82 -4.31 -25.66
CA ASP A 32 -29.60 -3.42 -26.53
C ASP A 32 -30.76 -2.82 -25.75
N LEU A 33 -30.87 -1.49 -25.79
CA LEU A 33 -32.14 -0.90 -26.18
C LEU A 33 -31.91 0.48 -26.77
N GLU A 34 -32.31 0.54 -28.03
CA GLU A 34 -32.25 1.64 -28.99
C GLU A 34 -33.08 2.85 -28.53
N GLN A 35 -32.61 4.04 -28.93
CA GLN A 35 -33.40 5.26 -28.93
C GLN A 35 -33.36 5.86 -30.34
N SER A 36 -34.56 6.26 -30.80
CA SER A 36 -34.92 6.72 -32.13
C SER A 36 -34.73 8.22 -32.35
N HIS A 37 -34.25 8.57 -33.56
CA HIS A 37 -34.58 9.72 -34.43
C HIS A 37 -34.35 11.20 -34.00
N TYR A 38 -33.48 11.87 -34.77
CA TYR A 38 -33.38 13.27 -35.30
C TYR A 38 -34.58 14.22 -35.06
N ASP A 39 -34.50 15.56 -34.90
CA ASP A 39 -33.56 16.60 -35.38
C ASP A 39 -33.85 17.99 -34.71
N GLU A 40 -32.92 18.94 -34.88
CA GLU A 40 -33.02 20.44 -34.81
C GLU A 40 -32.97 21.26 -33.48
N SER A 41 -31.87 22.04 -33.39
CA SER A 41 -31.77 23.50 -33.12
C SER A 41 -32.38 24.14 -31.86
N SER A 42 -31.53 24.66 -30.95
CA SER A 42 -31.47 26.11 -30.62
C SER A 42 -30.44 26.48 -29.53
N SER A 43 -29.91 27.68 -29.73
CA SER A 43 -29.04 28.53 -28.91
C SER A 43 -29.54 28.83 -27.48
N SER A 44 -28.62 28.94 -26.51
CA SER A 44 -28.53 30.08 -25.58
C SER A 44 -27.30 29.99 -24.67
N SER A 45 -26.55 31.09 -24.61
CA SER A 45 -25.55 31.39 -23.59
C SER A 45 -26.23 31.85 -22.31
N GLU A 46 -25.87 31.32 -21.14
CA GLU A 46 -26.16 31.97 -19.86
C GLU A 46 -25.01 31.66 -18.88
N SER A 47 -24.44 32.72 -18.34
CA SER A 47 -23.44 32.76 -17.28
C SER A 47 -24.12 32.63 -15.92
N GLU A 48 -23.66 31.72 -15.06
CA GLU A 48 -24.20 31.61 -13.70
C GLU A 48 -23.12 31.78 -12.64
N THR A 49 -23.32 32.83 -11.87
CA THR A 49 -22.67 33.22 -10.62
C THR A 49 -22.96 32.21 -9.52
N ASP A 50 -21.92 31.71 -8.86
CA ASP A 50 -22.03 30.87 -7.66
C ASP A 50 -22.59 31.70 -6.49
N SER A 51 -23.86 31.51 -6.18
CA SER A 51 -24.47 31.91 -4.91
C SER A 51 -25.38 30.80 -4.43
N ASN A 52 -24.83 29.90 -3.61
CA ASN A 52 -25.63 28.99 -2.80
C ASN A 52 -25.43 29.35 -1.33
N SER A 53 -26.40 30.11 -0.81
CA SER A 53 -26.73 30.18 0.60
C SER A 53 -27.28 28.82 1.04
N SER A 54 -26.54 28.08 1.84
CA SER A 54 -27.10 26.97 2.62
C SER A 54 -27.58 27.52 3.95
N GLU A 55 -28.90 27.69 4.06
CA GLU A 55 -29.61 27.87 5.32
C GLU A 55 -29.35 26.63 6.18
N PHE A 56 -28.49 26.78 7.19
CA PHE A 56 -28.42 25.86 8.30
C PHE A 56 -29.49 26.31 9.29
N GLU A 57 -30.66 25.67 9.24
CA GLU A 57 -31.57 25.71 10.39
C GLU A 57 -31.01 24.75 11.43
N ASP A 58 -30.18 25.34 12.31
CA ASP A 58 -29.75 24.77 13.58
C ASP A 58 -30.92 24.86 14.56
N ASP A 59 -31.82 23.87 14.50
CA ASP A 59 -32.91 23.75 15.46
C ASP A 59 -32.38 23.03 16.72
N SER A 60 -31.48 23.71 17.43
CA SER A 60 -31.08 23.36 18.79
C SER A 60 -32.15 23.86 19.76
N SER A 61 -33.20 23.05 19.88
CA SER A 61 -34.21 23.17 20.93
C SER A 61 -33.99 22.06 21.96
N ASP A 62 -33.16 22.35 22.96
CA ASP A 62 -33.23 21.71 24.27
C ASP A 62 -34.63 21.93 24.86
N SER A 63 -35.51 20.93 24.83
CA SER A 63 -36.63 20.78 25.77
C SER A 63 -37.30 19.40 25.66
N ASP A 64 -37.37 18.76 26.83
CA ASP A 64 -38.35 17.78 27.31
C ASP A 64 -38.26 16.30 26.90
N GLU A 65 -38.10 15.49 27.95
CA GLU A 65 -38.10 14.04 28.07
C GLU A 65 -39.44 13.37 27.72
N ASN A 66 -40.05 13.75 26.59
CA ASN A 66 -41.09 12.94 25.96
C ASN A 66 -40.52 12.39 24.67
N GLU A 67 -40.19 11.10 24.67
CA GLU A 67 -39.82 10.37 23.47
C GLU A 67 -40.82 10.69 22.35
N THR A 68 -40.40 11.50 21.37
CA THR A 68 -41.31 11.96 20.33
C THR A 68 -41.88 10.76 19.60
N SER A 69 -43.20 10.77 19.42
CA SER A 69 -43.95 9.67 18.84
C SER A 69 -43.61 9.38 17.38
N THR A 70 -43.01 10.36 16.74
CA THR A 70 -42.51 10.32 15.38
C THR A 70 -40.99 10.31 15.36
N ILE A 71 -40.42 9.48 14.48
CA ILE A 71 -38.99 9.43 14.17
C ILE A 71 -38.80 9.65 12.66
N ARG A 72 -37.79 10.44 12.29
CA ARG A 72 -37.41 10.65 10.89
C ARG A 72 -36.24 9.74 10.51
N SER A 73 -36.37 8.99 9.42
CA SER A 73 -35.32 8.12 8.89
C SER A 73 -34.27 8.90 8.06
N PRO A 74 -33.11 8.28 7.76
CA PRO A 74 -32.10 8.87 6.87
C PRO A 74 -32.62 9.19 5.45
N THR A 75 -33.64 8.45 4.99
CA THR A 75 -34.34 8.70 3.72
C THR A 75 -35.35 9.86 3.81
N LYS A 76 -35.36 10.60 4.93
CA LYS A 76 -36.23 11.74 5.23
C LYS A 76 -37.72 11.38 5.40
N LEU A 77 -38.05 10.08 5.51
CA LEU A 77 -39.40 9.61 5.80
C LEU A 77 -39.68 9.70 7.30
N THR A 78 -40.93 9.96 7.69
CA THR A 78 -41.35 10.07 9.09
C THR A 78 -42.22 8.88 9.47
N TYR A 79 -41.89 8.21 10.57
CA TYR A 79 -42.57 7.03 11.08
C TYR A 79 -43.16 7.29 12.47
N LEU A 80 -44.40 6.88 12.70
CA LEU A 80 -44.99 6.80 14.03
C LEU A 80 -44.53 5.50 14.70
N VAL A 81 -44.01 5.56 15.93
CA VAL A 81 -43.44 4.37 16.62
C VAL A 81 -44.15 3.98 17.91
N ASP A 82 -45.06 4.81 18.43
CA ASP A 82 -45.76 4.60 19.72
C ASP A 82 -46.45 3.24 19.86
N HIS A 83 -46.87 2.68 18.72
CA HIS A 83 -47.61 1.42 18.67
C HIS A 83 -46.69 0.19 18.71
N LEU A 84 -45.37 0.37 18.62
CA LEU A 84 -44.39 -0.71 18.65
C LEU A 84 -43.94 -0.98 20.10
N PRO A 85 -43.46 -2.20 20.41
CA PRO A 85 -42.85 -2.48 21.71
C PRO A 85 -41.66 -1.56 22.01
N GLU A 86 -41.44 -1.19 23.28
CA GLU A 86 -40.35 -0.29 23.71
C GLU A 86 -38.96 -0.75 23.22
N THR A 87 -38.71 -2.06 23.18
CA THR A 87 -37.46 -2.62 22.66
C THR A 87 -37.26 -2.30 21.18
N THR A 88 -38.32 -2.45 20.37
CA THR A 88 -38.30 -2.12 18.94
C THR A 88 -38.21 -0.60 18.73
N GLN A 89 -38.90 0.20 19.53
CA GLN A 89 -38.77 1.66 19.48
C GLN A 89 -37.32 2.09 19.73
N SER A 90 -36.69 1.52 20.77
CA SER A 90 -35.29 1.76 21.10
C SER A 90 -34.35 1.38 19.94
N THR A 91 -34.53 0.19 19.34
CA THR A 91 -33.74 -0.25 18.19
C THR A 91 -33.91 0.67 16.97
N ILE A 92 -35.13 1.14 16.69
CA ILE A 92 -35.38 2.06 15.57
C ILE A 92 -34.73 3.42 15.83
N ARG A 93 -34.87 3.95 17.05
CA ARG A 93 -34.24 5.22 17.47
C ARG A 93 -32.73 5.13 17.33
N GLU A 94 -32.11 4.05 17.81
CA GLU A 94 -30.68 3.79 17.69
C GLU A 94 -30.24 3.68 16.22
N THR A 95 -30.94 2.84 15.44
CA THR A 95 -30.63 2.61 14.03
C THR A 95 -30.77 3.87 13.17
N PHE A 96 -31.71 4.76 13.45
CA PHE A 96 -31.87 5.99 12.66
C PHE A 96 -31.01 7.16 13.18
N ARG A 97 -30.59 7.13 14.46
CA ARG A 97 -29.65 8.11 15.03
C ARG A 97 -28.26 7.95 14.39
N GLU A 98 -27.77 6.73 14.30
CA GLU A 98 -26.49 6.43 13.63
C GLU A 98 -26.71 5.31 12.59
N PRO A 99 -27.18 5.68 11.38
CA PRO A 99 -27.57 4.68 10.39
C PRO A 99 -26.39 3.84 9.92
N PRO A 100 -26.52 2.50 9.95
CA PRO A 100 -25.48 1.63 9.44
C PRO A 100 -25.26 1.90 7.96
N ARG A 101 -23.99 1.83 7.54
CA ARG A 101 -23.61 2.02 6.14
C ARG A 101 -23.88 0.73 5.36
N ILE A 102 -25.15 0.55 4.99
CA ILE A 102 -25.63 -0.61 4.25
C ILE A 102 -25.76 -0.26 2.76
N VAL A 103 -25.23 -1.12 1.91
CA VAL A 103 -25.38 -1.03 0.45
C VAL A 103 -26.14 -2.25 -0.06
N LEU A 104 -27.20 -2.01 -0.83
CA LEU A 104 -27.89 -3.08 -1.54
C LEU A 104 -27.08 -3.49 -2.78
N GLU A 105 -26.64 -4.73 -2.83
CA GLU A 105 -25.82 -5.24 -3.94
C GLU A 105 -26.65 -5.89 -5.04
N LYS A 106 -27.61 -6.74 -4.65
CA LYS A 106 -28.43 -7.50 -5.59
C LYS A 106 -29.86 -7.61 -5.08
N CYS A 107 -30.79 -7.63 -6.02
CA CYS A 107 -32.18 -8.00 -5.76
C CYS A 107 -32.64 -8.99 -6.83
N CYS A 108 -33.31 -10.06 -6.42
CA CYS A 108 -33.93 -10.99 -7.35
C CYS A 108 -35.25 -11.54 -6.79
N ARG A 109 -36.11 -12.02 -7.69
CA ARG A 109 -37.30 -12.80 -7.32
C ARG A 109 -36.98 -14.27 -7.52
N ILE A 110 -37.15 -15.07 -6.47
CA ILE A 110 -37.02 -16.53 -6.49
C ILE A 110 -38.40 -17.07 -6.11
N ASP A 111 -39.11 -17.64 -7.09
CA ASP A 111 -40.51 -18.04 -6.98
C ASP A 111 -41.41 -16.90 -6.47
N ASP A 112 -42.01 -17.06 -5.29
CA ASP A 112 -42.85 -16.06 -4.61
C ASP A 112 -42.09 -15.26 -3.53
N THR A 113 -40.76 -15.31 -3.53
CA THR A 113 -39.90 -14.58 -2.57
C THR A 113 -39.06 -13.52 -3.27
N TYR A 114 -39.04 -12.30 -2.72
CA TYR A 114 -38.06 -11.29 -3.07
C TYR A 114 -36.83 -11.45 -2.17
N ALA A 115 -35.67 -11.69 -2.77
CA ALA A 115 -34.40 -11.81 -2.07
C ALA A 115 -33.57 -10.54 -2.33
N PHE A 116 -33.03 -9.98 -1.25
CA PHE A 116 -32.16 -8.81 -1.26
C PHE A 116 -30.83 -9.19 -0.63
N GLN A 117 -29.76 -9.04 -1.39
CA GLN A 117 -28.39 -9.17 -0.87
C GLN A 117 -27.88 -7.77 -0.57
N MET A 118 -27.46 -7.57 0.68
CA MET A 118 -26.90 -6.31 1.16
C MET A 118 -25.56 -6.56 1.83
N THR A 119 -24.71 -5.53 1.81
CA THR A 119 -23.42 -5.52 2.48
C THR A 119 -23.38 -4.35 3.43
N GLU A 120 -22.92 -4.60 4.66
CA GLU A 120 -22.79 -3.61 5.71
C GLU A 120 -21.32 -3.41 6.04
N LEU A 121 -20.88 -2.16 6.11
CA LEU A 121 -19.56 -1.80 6.59
C LEU A 121 -19.62 -1.48 8.08
N VAL A 122 -18.99 -2.34 8.89
CA VAL A 122 -18.96 -2.19 10.35
C VAL A 122 -17.57 -1.80 10.82
N THR A 123 -17.45 -0.63 11.45
CA THR A 123 -16.20 -0.18 12.07
C THR A 123 -15.95 -0.95 13.36
N ARG A 124 -14.75 -1.51 13.50
CA ARG A 124 -14.31 -2.22 14.71
C ARG A 124 -13.09 -1.54 15.30
N SER A 125 -13.12 -1.29 16.61
CA SER A 125 -11.98 -0.74 17.35
C SER A 125 -11.27 -1.85 18.09
N ILE A 126 -9.94 -1.91 17.95
CA ILE A 126 -9.07 -2.79 18.74
C ILE A 126 -8.21 -1.90 19.63
N ARG A 127 -8.05 -2.28 20.89
CA ARG A 127 -7.18 -1.59 21.85
C ARG A 127 -6.11 -2.56 22.31
N ILE A 128 -4.84 -2.16 22.21
CA ILE A 128 -3.69 -2.87 22.76
C ILE A 128 -3.14 -1.97 23.87
N ARG A 129 -3.30 -2.40 25.13
CA ARG A 129 -2.86 -1.64 26.31
C ARG A 129 -1.49 -2.11 26.78
N ALA A 130 -0.76 -1.20 27.41
CA ALA A 130 0.48 -1.52 28.10
C ALA A 130 0.27 -2.68 29.09
N PRO A 131 1.28 -3.56 29.28
CA PRO A 131 1.19 -4.67 30.20
C PRO A 131 1.15 -4.16 31.66
N GLU A 132 0.05 -4.42 32.37
CA GLU A 132 -0.04 -4.19 33.82
C GLU A 132 0.57 -5.38 34.59
N ASP A 133 0.34 -6.62 34.11
CA ASP A 133 0.80 -7.89 34.73
C ASP A 133 1.80 -8.67 33.85
N GLY A 134 2.55 -7.97 32.99
CA GLY A 134 3.59 -8.58 32.13
C GLY A 134 3.12 -9.11 30.77
N THR A 135 1.84 -9.00 30.44
CA THR A 135 1.31 -9.22 29.07
C THR A 135 0.35 -8.10 28.66
N SER A 136 0.48 -7.64 27.40
CA SER A 136 -0.42 -6.63 26.83
C SER A 136 -1.89 -7.08 26.90
N ASN A 137 -2.76 -6.20 27.41
CA ASN A 137 -4.19 -6.45 27.44
C ASN A 137 -4.84 -5.96 26.13
N MET A 138 -5.45 -6.89 25.38
CA MET A 138 -6.06 -6.62 24.09
C MET A 138 -7.58 -6.78 24.15
N SER A 139 -8.31 -5.80 23.62
CA SER A 139 -9.78 -5.84 23.57
C SER A 139 -10.30 -5.37 22.21
N CYS A 140 -11.37 -6.01 21.72
CA CYS A 140 -12.04 -5.65 20.48
C CYS A 140 -13.50 -5.24 20.76
N SER A 141 -14.05 -4.29 20.02
CA SER A 141 -15.48 -3.88 20.10
C SER A 141 -16.46 -4.88 19.47
N CYS A 142 -16.06 -6.14 19.34
CA CYS A 142 -16.94 -7.19 18.86
C CYS A 142 -17.96 -7.57 19.93
N PRO A 143 -19.23 -7.81 19.54
CA PRO A 143 -20.23 -8.34 20.45
C PRO A 143 -19.97 -9.83 20.78
N ASP A 144 -19.26 -10.55 19.91
CA ASP A 144 -19.00 -11.98 20.07
C ASP A 144 -17.91 -12.28 21.11
N ILE A 145 -18.14 -13.32 21.92
CA ILE A 145 -17.30 -13.76 23.04
C ILE A 145 -16.18 -14.73 22.57
N GLU A 146 -16.10 -15.07 21.28
CA GLU A 146 -15.07 -15.99 20.77
C GLU A 146 -13.67 -15.41 20.97
N GLN A 147 -12.90 -16.04 21.87
CA GLN A 147 -11.52 -15.69 22.17
C GLN A 147 -10.58 -16.74 21.55
N PRO A 148 -9.54 -16.32 20.82
CA PRO A 148 -9.19 -14.95 20.45
C PRO A 148 -10.07 -14.39 19.30
N CYS A 149 -10.44 -13.12 19.38
CA CYS A 149 -11.26 -12.47 18.35
C CYS A 149 -10.51 -12.42 17.00
N ARG A 150 -11.20 -12.77 15.91
CA ARG A 150 -10.64 -12.77 14.54
C ARG A 150 -9.99 -11.45 14.11
N HIS A 151 -10.47 -10.32 14.60
CA HIS A 151 -9.91 -9.00 14.24
C HIS A 151 -8.56 -8.77 14.93
N ILE A 152 -8.40 -9.25 16.18
CA ILE A 152 -7.12 -9.22 16.90
C ILE A 152 -6.12 -10.13 16.19
N LEU A 153 -6.53 -11.36 15.83
CA LEU A 153 -5.69 -12.28 15.05
C LEU A 153 -5.19 -11.64 13.75
N TRP A 154 -6.09 -11.04 12.99
CA TRP A 154 -5.76 -10.40 11.72
C TRP A 154 -4.82 -9.20 11.92
N LEU A 155 -5.11 -8.32 12.88
CA LEU A 155 -4.26 -7.14 13.14
C LEU A 155 -2.85 -7.57 13.55
N LEU A 156 -2.73 -8.54 14.46
CA LEU A 156 -1.42 -9.02 14.92
C LEU A 156 -0.63 -9.68 13.78
N ASP A 157 -1.26 -10.45 12.90
CA ASP A 157 -0.62 -10.96 11.69
C ASP A 157 -0.05 -9.82 10.82
N GLN A 158 -0.82 -8.75 10.62
CA GLN A 158 -0.34 -7.58 9.87
C GLN A 158 0.85 -6.90 10.57
N ILE A 159 0.81 -6.75 11.90
CA ILE A 159 1.91 -6.15 12.67
C ILE A 159 3.17 -7.02 12.60
N VAL A 160 3.04 -8.32 12.87
CA VAL A 160 4.12 -9.32 12.78
C VAL A 160 4.83 -9.23 11.43
N LYS A 161 4.06 -9.16 10.34
CA LYS A 161 4.58 -9.04 8.98
C LYS A 161 5.40 -7.77 8.74
N GLN A 162 5.18 -6.71 9.53
CA GLN A 162 5.94 -5.46 9.42
C GLN A 162 7.16 -5.44 10.35
N THR A 163 7.04 -5.98 11.57
CA THR A 163 8.02 -5.78 12.63
C THR A 163 9.06 -6.90 12.78
N LEU A 164 8.84 -8.08 12.20
CA LEU A 164 9.83 -9.17 12.22
C LEU A 164 10.97 -8.91 11.22
N TYR A 165 12.11 -8.46 11.74
CA TYR A 165 13.36 -8.26 10.95
C TYR A 165 14.38 -9.40 11.07
N ASP A 166 14.37 -10.13 12.19
CA ASP A 166 15.41 -11.12 12.53
C ASP A 166 15.06 -12.55 12.13
N GLU A 167 13.77 -12.86 12.03
CA GLU A 167 13.31 -14.23 11.76
C GLU A 167 13.30 -14.54 10.26
N ASP A 168 13.62 -15.78 9.93
CA ASP A 168 13.49 -16.28 8.57
C ASP A 168 12.00 -16.46 8.25
N ILE A 169 11.43 -15.48 7.56
CA ILE A 169 10.01 -15.43 7.18
C ILE A 169 9.58 -16.65 6.35
N SER A 170 10.54 -17.41 5.78
CA SER A 170 10.25 -18.68 5.09
C SER A 170 9.94 -19.85 6.03
N LYS A 171 10.24 -19.72 7.33
CA LYS A 171 9.94 -20.73 8.33
C LYS A 171 8.57 -20.48 8.96
N ALA A 172 7.85 -21.57 9.24
CA ALA A 172 6.58 -21.49 9.94
C ALA A 172 6.78 -20.88 11.34
N LEU A 173 6.05 -19.81 11.63
CA LEU A 173 6.03 -19.18 12.95
C LEU A 173 5.12 -19.96 13.89
N ARG A 174 5.54 -20.12 15.15
CA ARG A 174 4.73 -20.75 16.20
C ARG A 174 3.77 -19.72 16.80
N MET A 175 2.50 -20.09 16.95
CA MET A 175 1.51 -19.26 17.63
C MET A 175 1.48 -19.57 19.14
N ASN A 176 1.27 -18.55 19.96
CA ASN A 176 1.03 -18.68 21.39
C ASN A 176 -0.45 -18.99 21.71
N SER A 177 -0.75 -19.21 22.99
CA SER A 177 -2.12 -19.47 23.47
C SER A 177 -3.08 -18.30 23.28
N ALA A 178 -2.56 -17.08 23.11
CA ALA A 178 -3.35 -15.87 22.84
C ALA A 178 -3.63 -15.66 21.34
N GLY A 179 -3.17 -16.56 20.46
CA GLY A 179 -3.50 -16.56 19.04
C GLY A 179 -2.58 -15.71 18.16
N TYR A 180 -1.36 -15.41 18.58
CA TYR A 180 -0.42 -14.66 17.72
C TYR A 180 0.99 -15.25 17.76
N ALA A 181 1.83 -14.86 16.79
CA ALA A 181 3.17 -15.43 16.65
C ALA A 181 4.03 -15.16 17.89
N GLU A 182 4.64 -16.19 18.48
CA GLU A 182 5.54 -16.08 19.64
C GLU A 182 6.71 -15.12 19.37
N ALA A 183 7.14 -15.02 18.11
CA ALA A 183 8.25 -14.18 17.68
C ALA A 183 8.02 -12.67 17.88
N ILE A 184 6.77 -12.19 17.96
CA ILE A 184 6.52 -10.75 18.23
C ILE A 184 6.85 -10.36 19.67
N GLY A 185 6.87 -11.33 20.58
CA GLY A 185 6.94 -11.05 22.02
C GLY A 185 5.68 -10.35 22.51
N ASP A 186 5.84 -9.32 23.34
CA ASP A 186 4.73 -8.49 23.81
C ASP A 186 4.33 -7.46 22.73
N PRO A 187 3.07 -7.47 22.24
CA PRO A 187 2.66 -6.60 21.14
C PRO A 187 2.82 -5.10 21.42
N PHE A 188 2.50 -4.63 22.63
CA PHE A 188 2.64 -3.22 22.99
C PHE A 188 4.09 -2.78 22.95
N GLN A 189 4.99 -3.55 23.60
CA GLN A 189 6.42 -3.27 23.59
C GLN A 189 7.04 -3.38 22.20
N ASN A 190 6.54 -4.30 21.36
CA ASN A 190 6.98 -4.44 19.98
C ASN A 190 6.62 -3.19 19.16
N ILE A 191 5.37 -2.71 19.25
CA ILE A 191 4.91 -1.49 18.58
C ILE A 191 5.69 -0.29 19.08
N SER A 192 5.87 -0.12 20.40
CA SER A 192 6.62 0.99 21.00
C SER A 192 8.08 1.04 20.51
N LYS A 193 8.77 -0.11 20.41
CA LYS A 193 10.14 -0.18 19.89
C LYS A 193 10.26 0.03 18.38
N TYR A 194 9.22 -0.37 17.64
CA TYR A 194 9.17 -0.21 16.19
C TYR A 194 8.67 1.17 15.77
N HIS A 195 7.98 1.87 16.68
CA HIS A 195 7.26 3.13 16.51
C HIS A 195 5.98 3.03 15.66
N LEU A 196 4.92 3.68 16.14
CA LEU A 196 3.59 3.57 15.54
C LEU A 196 3.50 4.26 14.17
N ASP A 197 4.23 5.36 13.97
CA ASP A 197 4.32 6.08 12.70
C ASP A 197 4.91 5.22 11.58
N VAL A 198 6.07 4.59 11.81
CA VAL A 198 6.71 3.67 10.85
C VAL A 198 5.84 2.43 10.61
N LEU A 199 5.12 1.98 11.64
CA LEU A 199 4.18 0.87 11.52
C LEU A 199 2.95 1.24 10.68
N ALA A 200 2.38 2.43 10.91
CA ALA A 200 1.20 2.93 10.21
C ALA A 200 1.44 3.02 8.70
N GLU A 201 2.62 3.52 8.27
CA GLU A 201 3.03 3.50 6.86
C GLU A 201 3.06 2.08 6.28
N GLY A 202 3.63 1.12 7.01
CA GLY A 202 3.68 -0.29 6.60
C GLY A 202 2.30 -0.95 6.53
N LEU A 203 1.35 -0.48 7.33
CA LEU A 203 -0.05 -0.93 7.34
C LEU A 203 -0.94 -0.16 6.36
N HIS A 204 -0.41 0.88 5.70
CA HIS A 204 -1.17 1.81 4.84
C HIS A 204 -2.31 2.53 5.57
N SER A 205 -2.06 2.86 6.84
CA SER A 205 -3.00 3.56 7.71
C SER A 205 -2.54 4.99 7.95
N HIS A 206 -3.52 5.87 8.14
CA HIS A 206 -3.27 7.22 8.62
C HIS A 206 -2.95 7.20 10.12
N LEU A 207 -1.89 7.89 10.53
CA LEU A 207 -1.60 8.16 11.94
C LEU A 207 -2.33 9.42 12.37
N VAL A 208 -3.24 9.29 13.33
CA VAL A 208 -3.97 10.42 13.94
C VAL A 208 -3.44 10.61 15.36
N THR A 209 -3.00 11.82 15.67
CA THR A 209 -2.73 12.22 17.06
C THR A 209 -3.97 12.92 17.63
N PRO A 210 -4.17 12.91 18.96
CA PRO A 210 -5.32 13.59 19.57
C PRO A 210 -5.42 15.08 19.20
N ASP A 211 -4.27 15.72 18.96
CA ASP A 211 -4.20 17.12 18.53
C ASP A 211 -4.47 17.27 17.02
N SER A 212 -4.09 16.28 16.20
CA SER A 212 -4.28 16.33 14.75
C SER A 212 -5.67 15.89 14.29
N GLU A 213 -6.52 15.34 15.15
CA GLU A 213 -7.90 14.96 14.80
C GLU A 213 -8.73 16.17 14.32
N TYR A 214 -8.32 17.38 14.73
CA TYR A 214 -8.93 18.65 14.33
C TYR A 214 -8.14 19.41 13.24
N ASP A 215 -6.90 18.99 12.96
CA ASP A 215 -6.09 19.57 11.91
C ASP A 215 -6.45 18.91 10.57
N ASN A 216 -6.95 19.70 9.64
CA ASN A 216 -7.27 19.27 8.28
C ASN A 216 -6.00 19.10 7.43
N GLU A 217 -4.91 18.61 8.03
CA GLU A 217 -3.67 18.35 7.32
C GLU A 217 -3.81 17.06 6.49
N PRO A 218 -3.44 17.10 5.20
CA PRO A 218 -3.49 15.91 4.37
C PRO A 218 -2.44 14.90 4.80
N ASP A 219 -2.85 13.64 4.93
CA ASP A 219 -1.92 12.52 5.04
C ASP A 219 -1.00 12.47 3.81
N THR A 220 0.24 12.91 4.01
CA THR A 220 1.25 12.99 2.94
C THR A 220 1.66 11.62 2.43
N PHE A 221 1.68 10.62 3.31
CA PHE A 221 2.03 9.25 2.93
C PHE A 221 0.93 8.65 2.04
N ARG A 222 -0.32 8.77 2.48
CA ARG A 222 -1.48 8.35 1.69
C ARG A 222 -1.58 9.08 0.36
N ALA A 223 -1.26 10.37 0.34
CA ALA A 223 -1.22 11.15 -0.90
C ALA A 223 -0.15 10.64 -1.87
N GLN A 224 1.04 10.29 -1.37
CA GLN A 224 2.11 9.70 -2.17
C GLN A 224 1.71 8.32 -2.73
N GLU A 225 1.07 7.47 -1.93
CA GLU A 225 0.57 6.17 -2.40
C GLU A 225 -0.56 6.31 -3.42
N ALA A 226 -1.46 7.27 -3.23
CA ALA A 226 -2.48 7.61 -4.21
C ALA A 226 -1.85 8.11 -5.53
N ARG A 227 -0.75 8.88 -5.46
CA ARG A 227 0.04 9.30 -6.63
C ARG A 227 0.58 8.10 -7.40
N GLU A 228 1.12 7.12 -6.69
CA GLU A 228 1.67 5.89 -7.28
C GLU A 228 0.58 5.02 -7.93
N ILE A 229 -0.59 4.89 -7.29
CA ILE A 229 -1.73 4.18 -7.86
C ILE A 229 -2.20 4.87 -9.14
N LEU A 230 -2.40 6.19 -9.08
CA LEU A 230 -2.93 6.93 -10.22
C LEU A 230 -1.92 7.00 -11.36
N SER A 231 -0.64 7.26 -11.08
CA SER A 231 0.39 7.31 -12.12
C SER A 231 0.59 5.97 -12.81
N SER A 232 0.36 4.83 -12.12
CA SER A 232 0.47 3.51 -12.73
C SER A 232 -0.61 3.22 -13.76
N VAL A 233 -1.81 3.82 -13.61
CA VAL A 233 -2.88 3.74 -14.63
C VAL A 233 -2.44 4.35 -15.95
N TYR A 234 -1.61 5.39 -15.91
CA TYR A 234 -1.06 6.06 -17.08
C TYR A 234 0.33 5.52 -17.49
N ASP A 235 0.85 4.49 -16.79
CA ASP A 235 2.23 3.99 -16.94
C ASP A 235 3.27 5.15 -16.89
N MET A 236 3.09 6.13 -15.99
CA MET A 236 3.93 7.31 -15.81
C MET A 236 4.74 7.29 -14.50
N ASP A 237 5.88 7.99 -14.49
CA ASP A 237 6.63 8.25 -13.25
C ASP A 237 5.77 9.11 -12.29
N PRO A 238 5.60 8.71 -11.02
CA PRO A 238 4.83 9.48 -10.05
C PRO A 238 5.22 10.96 -10.02
N LYS A 239 6.52 11.29 -10.05
CA LYS A 239 7.02 12.67 -9.97
C LYS A 239 6.55 13.56 -11.12
N GLN A 240 6.24 12.97 -12.27
CA GLN A 240 5.72 13.69 -13.45
C GLN A 240 4.19 13.73 -13.48
N PHE A 241 3.52 12.86 -12.72
CA PHE A 241 2.08 12.78 -12.69
C PHE A 241 1.48 13.90 -11.84
N ARG A 242 0.67 14.75 -12.47
CA ARG A 242 -0.15 15.83 -11.86
C ARG A 242 0.55 16.59 -10.71
N PRO A 243 1.72 17.23 -10.95
CA PRO A 243 2.41 18.00 -9.91
C PRO A 243 1.53 19.10 -9.29
N ASP A 244 0.57 19.62 -10.06
CA ASP A 244 -0.44 20.58 -9.60
C ASP A 244 -1.33 20.05 -8.46
N ILE A 245 -1.55 18.73 -8.37
CA ILE A 245 -2.32 18.09 -7.28
C ILE A 245 -1.39 17.70 -6.12
N PHE A 246 -0.26 17.07 -6.44
CA PHE A 246 0.52 16.32 -5.46
C PHE A 246 1.66 17.11 -4.82
N ASP A 247 2.15 18.16 -5.45
CA ASP A 247 3.22 18.97 -4.86
C ASP A 247 2.66 19.93 -3.78
N ARG A 248 1.34 20.17 -3.81
CA ARG A 248 0.59 20.94 -2.79
C ARG A 248 -0.76 20.29 -2.55
N VAL A 249 -0.76 19.24 -1.73
CA VAL A 249 -1.99 18.52 -1.40
C VAL A 249 -2.95 19.43 -0.63
N SER A 250 -4.19 19.50 -1.09
CA SER A 250 -5.27 20.22 -0.40
C SER A 250 -6.48 19.31 -0.22
N LEU A 251 -6.90 19.12 1.03
CA LEU A 251 -8.18 18.49 1.36
C LEU A 251 -9.30 19.49 1.03
N GLY A 252 -9.80 19.44 -0.20
CA GLY A 252 -10.94 20.28 -0.59
C GLY A 252 -12.20 19.89 0.19
N LYS A 253 -13.13 20.84 0.39
CA LYS A 253 -14.40 20.58 1.10
C LYS A 253 -15.27 19.48 0.47
N ASN A 254 -15.17 19.30 -0.84
CA ASN A 254 -15.96 18.34 -1.60
C ASN A 254 -15.06 17.28 -2.24
N ILE A 255 -15.45 16.01 -2.13
CA ILE A 255 -14.77 14.89 -2.78
C ILE A 255 -14.80 15.04 -4.31
N ILE A 256 -15.96 15.39 -4.87
CA ILE A 256 -16.14 15.52 -6.32
C ILE A 256 -15.59 16.88 -6.78
N LYS A 257 -14.59 16.85 -7.66
CA LYS A 257 -14.11 18.03 -8.39
C LYS A 257 -14.68 18.02 -9.81
N ARG A 258 -15.54 18.98 -10.11
CA ARG A 258 -16.12 19.12 -11.46
C ARG A 258 -15.01 19.32 -12.50
N HIS A 259 -15.12 18.61 -13.61
CA HIS A 259 -14.19 18.62 -14.75
C HIS A 259 -12.76 18.10 -14.46
N ASP A 260 -12.51 17.48 -13.31
CA ASP A 260 -11.22 16.86 -12.99
C ASP A 260 -11.44 15.50 -12.33
N LEU A 261 -11.40 14.45 -13.16
CA LEU A 261 -11.64 13.08 -12.72
C LEU A 261 -10.48 12.59 -11.86
N GLU A 262 -9.25 12.87 -12.25
CA GLU A 262 -8.05 12.45 -11.52
C GLU A 262 -8.01 13.07 -10.12
N GLN A 263 -8.34 14.36 -9.98
CA GLN A 263 -8.45 14.99 -8.66
C GLN A 263 -9.62 14.42 -7.84
N THR A 264 -10.73 14.05 -8.48
CA THR A 264 -11.86 13.40 -7.81
C THR A 264 -11.45 12.02 -7.27
N ILE A 265 -10.83 11.18 -8.09
CA ILE A 265 -10.36 9.85 -7.66
C ILE A 265 -9.29 9.99 -6.58
N PHE A 266 -8.37 10.95 -6.71
CA PHE A 266 -7.40 11.25 -5.67
C PHE A 266 -8.06 11.54 -4.32
N ARG A 267 -9.07 12.43 -4.27
CA ARG A 267 -9.81 12.74 -3.05
C ARG A 267 -10.55 11.52 -2.50
N MET A 268 -11.13 10.68 -3.36
CA MET A 268 -11.75 9.41 -2.95
C MET A 268 -10.75 8.42 -2.34
N LEU A 269 -9.51 8.36 -2.86
CA LEU A 269 -8.46 7.50 -2.31
C LEU A 269 -7.99 7.97 -0.93
N LEU A 270 -8.02 9.28 -0.66
CA LEU A 270 -7.74 9.83 0.67
C LEU A 270 -8.88 9.53 1.66
N ASP A 271 -10.12 9.81 1.27
CA ASP A 271 -11.30 9.73 2.14
C ASP A 271 -11.75 8.27 2.43
N ASN A 272 -11.72 7.40 1.41
CA ASN A 272 -12.29 6.05 1.52
C ASN A 272 -11.20 4.96 1.57
N HIS A 273 -11.00 4.39 2.75
CA HIS A 273 -10.03 3.32 3.01
C HIS A 273 -10.30 2.04 2.23
N HIS A 274 -11.55 1.61 2.13
CA HIS A 274 -11.91 0.42 1.36
C HIS A 274 -11.61 0.60 -0.13
N PHE A 275 -11.92 1.79 -0.67
CA PHE A 275 -11.65 2.15 -2.05
C PHE A 275 -10.15 2.13 -2.36
N PHE A 276 -9.33 2.71 -1.50
CA PHE A 276 -7.88 2.64 -1.63
C PHE A 276 -7.33 1.21 -1.59
N HIS A 277 -7.74 0.40 -0.61
CA HIS A 277 -7.28 -0.98 -0.51
C HIS A 277 -7.74 -1.82 -1.70
N TYR A 278 -8.93 -1.56 -2.25
CA TYR A 278 -9.39 -2.18 -3.47
C TYR A 278 -8.47 -1.85 -4.65
N PHE A 279 -8.19 -0.56 -4.91
CA PHE A 279 -7.28 -0.15 -5.99
C PHE A 279 -5.89 -0.76 -5.82
N ARG A 280 -5.34 -0.67 -4.61
CA ARG A 280 -4.07 -1.30 -4.27
C ARG A 280 -4.10 -2.81 -4.48
N SER A 281 -5.22 -3.50 -4.24
CA SER A 281 -5.31 -4.96 -4.43
C SER A 281 -5.26 -5.36 -5.91
N VAL A 282 -5.82 -4.53 -6.80
CA VAL A 282 -5.89 -4.79 -8.25
C VAL A 282 -4.71 -4.20 -9.04
N SER A 283 -3.88 -3.36 -8.43
CA SER A 283 -2.63 -2.85 -9.04
C SER A 283 -1.72 -3.99 -9.51
N ARG A 284 -0.97 -3.75 -10.59
CA ARG A 284 -0.08 -4.75 -11.17
C ARG A 284 1.12 -4.96 -10.25
N SER A 285 1.71 -6.15 -10.29
CA SER A 285 2.91 -6.47 -9.50
C SER A 285 4.13 -5.60 -9.85
N LYS A 286 4.15 -5.00 -11.05
CA LYS A 286 5.20 -4.10 -11.53
C LYS A 286 5.01 -2.64 -11.08
N ASP A 287 3.85 -2.29 -10.54
CA ASP A 287 3.53 -0.91 -10.16
C ASP A 287 4.26 -0.58 -8.85
N LEU A 288 4.70 0.68 -8.68
CA LEU A 288 5.48 1.11 -7.51
C LEU A 288 4.77 0.88 -6.18
N ILE A 289 3.43 0.98 -6.16
CA ILE A 289 2.60 0.69 -4.99
C ILE A 289 2.72 -0.78 -4.52
N LYS A 290 3.11 -1.69 -5.43
CA LYS A 290 3.34 -3.12 -5.17
C LYS A 290 4.82 -3.51 -5.12
N ASP A 291 5.74 -2.61 -5.48
CA ASP A 291 7.17 -2.89 -5.50
C ASP A 291 7.74 -2.95 -4.08
N PRO A 292 8.16 -4.14 -3.59
CA PRO A 292 8.65 -4.29 -2.22
C PRO A 292 9.95 -3.52 -1.98
N PHE A 293 10.82 -3.38 -2.98
CA PHE A 293 12.10 -2.70 -2.82
C PHE A 293 11.91 -1.19 -2.70
N HIS A 294 11.01 -0.63 -3.52
CA HIS A 294 10.59 0.76 -3.42
C HIS A 294 9.97 1.07 -2.06
N LYS A 295 9.03 0.23 -1.58
CA LYS A 295 8.36 0.44 -0.29
C LYS A 295 9.31 0.38 0.91
N LEU A 296 10.29 -0.53 0.89
CA LEU A 296 11.32 -0.58 1.92
C LEU A 296 12.26 0.63 1.87
N THR A 297 12.47 1.20 0.68
CA THR A 297 13.24 2.44 0.53
C THR A 297 12.49 3.63 1.13
N GLN A 298 11.19 3.76 0.83
CA GLN A 298 10.34 4.81 1.41
C GLN A 298 10.35 4.76 2.94
N ARG A 299 10.26 3.57 3.53
CA ARG A 299 10.37 3.38 4.98
C ARG A 299 11.70 3.89 5.53
N ILE A 300 12.81 3.57 4.88
CA ILE A 300 14.14 4.05 5.30
C ILE A 300 14.23 5.56 5.20
N ASP A 301 13.69 6.16 4.13
CA ASP A 301 13.67 7.60 3.97
C ASP A 301 12.81 8.28 5.06
N CYS A 302 11.74 7.63 5.54
CA CYS A 302 10.99 8.09 6.72
C CYS A 302 11.86 8.03 7.97
N VAL A 303 12.42 6.86 8.29
CA VAL A 303 13.28 6.65 9.45
C VAL A 303 14.45 7.64 9.53
N LEU A 304 15.07 7.95 8.39
CA LEU A 304 16.15 8.95 8.32
C LEU A 304 15.64 10.37 8.58
N ARG A 305 14.45 10.71 8.06
CA ARG A 305 13.81 12.01 8.32
C ARG A 305 13.47 12.17 9.80
N ASP A 306 12.97 11.13 10.45
CA ASP A 306 12.57 11.17 11.86
C ASP A 306 13.80 11.25 12.78
N LEU A 307 14.88 10.54 12.42
CA LEU A 307 16.20 10.69 13.04
C LEU A 307 16.70 12.15 12.94
N ASP A 308 16.56 12.78 11.78
CA ASP A 308 16.96 14.16 11.54
C ASP A 308 16.06 15.19 12.26
N ALA A 309 14.77 14.87 12.40
CA ALA A 309 13.75 15.79 12.88
C ALA A 309 13.85 16.13 14.38
N LYS A 310 14.72 15.46 15.16
CA LYS A 310 14.91 15.69 16.61
C LYS A 310 13.58 15.80 17.37
N ILE A 311 12.60 14.99 16.98
CA ILE A 311 11.28 14.98 17.59
C ILE A 311 11.47 14.52 19.05
N PRO A 312 10.94 15.27 20.04
CA PRO A 312 11.05 14.86 21.43
C PRO A 312 10.38 13.49 21.60
N SER A 313 11.11 12.55 22.20
CA SER A 313 10.57 11.22 22.52
C SER A 313 9.37 11.37 23.45
N SER A 314 8.27 10.70 23.12
CA SER A 314 7.18 10.47 24.08
C SER A 314 7.68 9.57 25.22
N ASP A 315 7.10 9.67 26.42
CA ASP A 315 7.42 8.78 27.55
C ASP A 315 7.15 7.29 27.25
N VAL A 316 6.41 6.99 26.18
CA VAL A 316 5.94 5.64 25.82
C VAL A 316 6.71 5.00 24.66
N GLU A 317 7.28 5.81 23.76
CA GLU A 317 8.03 5.30 22.59
C GLU A 317 9.53 5.47 22.81
N SER A 318 10.33 4.56 22.26
CA SER A 318 11.79 4.72 22.29
C SER A 318 12.22 6.02 21.63
N PRO A 319 13.40 6.57 21.93
CA PRO A 319 13.91 7.70 21.18
C PRO A 319 14.24 7.31 19.73
N HIS A 320 13.98 8.22 18.79
CA HIS A 320 14.44 8.13 17.40
C HIS A 320 15.96 8.32 17.29
N ASP A 321 16.72 7.40 17.85
CA ASP A 321 18.18 7.46 17.92
C ASP A 321 18.86 6.66 16.80
N VAL A 322 20.19 6.77 16.71
CA VAL A 322 20.98 6.04 15.71
C VAL A 322 20.86 4.52 15.86
N PRO A 323 20.89 3.93 17.07
CA PRO A 323 20.56 2.52 17.28
C PRO A 323 19.22 2.07 16.67
N TRP A 324 18.15 2.85 16.90
CA TRP A 324 16.84 2.61 16.32
C TRP A 324 16.88 2.66 14.79
N ALA A 325 17.37 3.75 14.21
CA ALA A 325 17.44 3.92 12.75
C ALA A 325 18.26 2.80 12.09
N ALA A 326 19.40 2.43 12.69
CA ALA A 326 20.23 1.33 12.20
C ALA A 326 19.51 -0.02 12.26
N SER A 327 18.68 -0.27 13.28
CA SER A 327 17.87 -1.49 13.38
C SER A 327 16.88 -1.59 12.22
N HIS A 328 16.14 -0.50 11.94
CA HIS A 328 15.19 -0.45 10.82
C HIS A 328 15.88 -0.61 9.46
N ILE A 329 17.01 0.05 9.24
CA ILE A 329 17.79 -0.06 7.98
C ILE A 329 18.29 -1.49 7.78
N LEU A 330 18.90 -2.09 8.80
CA LEU A 330 19.38 -3.47 8.73
C LEU A 330 18.23 -4.45 8.49
N GLY A 331 17.11 -4.25 9.17
CA GLY A 331 15.90 -5.03 8.99
C GLY A 331 15.34 -4.97 7.57
N CYS A 332 15.26 -3.77 7.00
CA CYS A 332 14.86 -3.57 5.61
C CYS A 332 15.83 -4.22 4.62
N VAL A 333 17.14 -4.09 4.82
CA VAL A 333 18.17 -4.74 3.98
C VAL A 333 18.06 -6.27 4.04
N ARG A 334 17.81 -6.84 5.22
CA ARG A 334 17.56 -8.29 5.37
C ARG A 334 16.30 -8.72 4.65
N ARG A 335 15.22 -7.93 4.73
CA ARG A 335 13.98 -8.19 4.00
C ARG A 335 14.17 -8.13 2.49
N MET A 336 14.92 -7.15 1.98
CA MET A 336 15.31 -7.11 0.56
C MET A 336 16.10 -8.35 0.16
N ARG A 337 17.07 -8.77 0.98
CA ARG A 337 17.82 -10.01 0.74
C ARG A 337 16.91 -11.24 0.69
N HIS A 338 15.94 -11.33 1.61
CA HIS A 338 14.95 -12.41 1.62
C HIS A 338 14.15 -12.41 0.32
N GLU A 339 13.56 -11.27 -0.06
CA GLU A 339 12.79 -11.11 -1.30
C GLU A 339 13.60 -11.45 -2.56
N ILE A 340 14.93 -11.28 -2.53
CA ILE A 340 15.81 -11.68 -3.64
C ILE A 340 16.06 -13.20 -3.64
N TYR A 341 16.26 -13.80 -2.46
CA TYR A 341 16.82 -15.16 -2.32
C TYR A 341 15.76 -16.26 -2.19
N THR A 342 14.66 -16.04 -1.48
CA THR A 342 13.69 -17.09 -1.11
C THR A 342 12.56 -17.29 -2.12
N ARG A 343 12.62 -16.59 -3.26
CA ARG A 343 11.59 -16.70 -4.30
C ARG A 343 11.68 -17.99 -5.10
N GLU A 344 10.51 -18.56 -5.39
CA GLU A 344 10.38 -19.69 -6.33
C GLU A 344 10.74 -19.32 -7.77
N LYS A 345 10.56 -18.05 -8.14
CA LYS A 345 10.85 -17.53 -9.48
C LYS A 345 12.00 -16.52 -9.42
N PRO A 346 12.93 -16.54 -10.39
CA PRO A 346 13.95 -15.51 -10.51
C PRO A 346 13.31 -14.12 -10.65
N LEU A 347 14.00 -13.10 -10.15
CA LEU A 347 13.63 -11.70 -10.34
C LEU A 347 13.52 -11.38 -11.84
N SER A 348 12.47 -10.67 -12.22
CA SER A 348 12.45 -10.02 -13.53
C SER A 348 13.53 -8.95 -13.60
N SER A 349 13.95 -8.57 -14.81
CA SER A 349 14.96 -7.50 -15.00
C SER A 349 14.53 -6.18 -14.37
N SER A 350 13.23 -5.88 -14.38
CA SER A 350 12.66 -4.69 -13.73
C SER A 350 12.79 -4.75 -12.21
N GLU A 351 12.42 -5.87 -11.59
CA GLU A 351 12.51 -6.03 -10.13
C GLU A 351 13.97 -6.04 -9.67
N ALA A 352 14.86 -6.71 -10.41
CA ALA A 352 16.29 -6.70 -10.10
C ALA A 352 16.88 -5.28 -10.19
N LEU A 353 16.45 -4.49 -11.19
CA LEU A 353 16.85 -3.08 -11.31
C LEU A 353 16.33 -2.23 -10.16
N SER A 354 15.08 -2.45 -9.74
CA SER A 354 14.50 -1.77 -8.58
C SER A 354 15.25 -2.11 -7.30
N ALA A 355 15.51 -3.39 -7.04
CA ALA A 355 16.30 -3.85 -5.91
C ALA A 355 17.70 -3.22 -5.89
N ALA A 356 18.41 -3.22 -7.02
CA ALA A 356 19.72 -2.59 -7.13
C ALA A 356 19.66 -1.08 -6.87
N ARG A 357 18.67 -0.37 -7.44
CA ARG A 357 18.46 1.07 -7.21
C ARG A 357 18.24 1.37 -5.73
N SER A 358 17.34 0.62 -5.08
CA SER A 358 17.03 0.74 -3.66
C SER A 358 18.26 0.52 -2.78
N LEU A 359 19.02 -0.56 -3.02
CA LEU A 359 20.23 -0.86 -2.25
C LEU A 359 21.32 0.21 -2.42
N VAL A 360 21.54 0.71 -3.64
CA VAL A 360 22.49 1.79 -3.91
C VAL A 360 22.05 3.09 -3.22
N HIS A 361 20.76 3.41 -3.27
CA HIS A 361 20.20 4.58 -2.57
C HIS A 361 20.41 4.48 -1.06
N ILE A 362 20.06 3.36 -0.43
CA ILE A 362 20.24 3.17 1.02
C ILE A 362 21.71 3.30 1.40
N LEU A 363 22.62 2.70 0.63
CA LEU A 363 24.06 2.81 0.87
C LEU A 363 24.53 4.27 0.78
N GLY A 364 24.11 4.99 -0.26
CA GLY A 364 24.40 6.41 -0.44
C GLY A 364 23.85 7.28 0.69
N SER A 365 22.63 6.99 1.15
CA SER A 365 22.00 7.67 2.28
C SER A 365 22.79 7.45 3.57
N VAL A 366 23.12 6.21 3.93
CA VAL A 366 23.93 5.91 5.13
C VAL A 366 25.30 6.59 5.08
N VAL A 367 25.98 6.56 3.93
CA VAL A 367 27.29 7.22 3.76
C VAL A 367 27.16 8.74 3.89
N SER A 368 26.07 9.33 3.40
CA SER A 368 25.83 10.77 3.53
C SER A 368 25.51 11.19 4.97
N HIS A 369 25.09 10.25 5.83
CA HIS A 369 24.85 10.44 7.27
C HIS A 369 26.09 10.14 8.14
N ASN A 370 27.29 10.52 7.67
CA ASN A 370 28.49 10.53 8.52
C ASN A 370 28.57 11.82 9.36
N LYS A 371 27.61 11.97 10.27
CA LYS A 371 27.51 13.06 11.24
C LYS A 371 27.16 12.49 12.60
N ASP A 372 27.61 13.15 13.65
CA ASP A 372 27.30 12.78 15.03
C ASP A 372 25.97 13.45 15.44
N GLU A 373 24.98 12.64 15.78
CA GLU A 373 23.64 13.01 16.23
C GLU A 373 23.47 12.82 17.74
N GLY A 374 23.04 13.88 18.43
CA GLY A 374 22.74 13.82 19.86
C GLY A 374 23.92 14.22 20.78
N PRO A 375 23.77 13.99 22.10
CA PRO A 375 24.65 14.56 23.11
C PRO A 375 26.01 13.87 23.18
N GLY A 376 27.04 14.66 23.52
CA GLY A 376 28.44 14.23 23.51
C GLY A 376 28.82 13.15 24.53
N ASN A 377 27.90 12.75 25.40
CA ASN A 377 28.07 11.74 26.44
C ASN A 377 27.77 10.30 25.97
N VAL A 378 27.02 10.12 24.88
CA VAL A 378 26.67 8.81 24.29
C VAL A 378 27.85 8.30 23.46
N ALA A 379 28.13 6.99 23.39
CA ALA A 379 29.27 6.50 22.60
C ALA A 379 29.22 6.96 21.13
N ARG A 380 30.36 7.24 20.49
CA ARG A 380 30.40 7.78 19.11
C ARG A 380 29.66 6.88 18.10
N ILE A 381 29.70 5.57 18.31
CA ILE A 381 29.00 4.57 17.50
C ILE A 381 27.47 4.62 17.64
N ASP A 382 26.95 5.12 18.76
CA ASP A 382 25.52 5.25 19.03
C ASP A 382 24.98 6.64 18.68
N ARG A 383 25.84 7.52 18.15
CA ARG A 383 25.48 8.84 17.61
C ARG A 383 25.77 9.00 16.12
N ASN A 384 26.48 8.06 15.49
CA ASN A 384 26.87 8.21 14.08
C ASN A 384 26.44 6.98 13.28
N LEU A 385 25.46 7.18 12.39
CA LEU A 385 24.85 6.11 11.61
C LEU A 385 25.87 5.42 10.68
N TYR A 386 26.72 6.21 10.03
CA TYR A 386 27.78 5.67 9.19
C TYR A 386 28.74 4.79 9.98
N LEU A 387 29.21 5.25 11.15
CA LEU A 387 30.11 4.46 12.00
C LEU A 387 29.45 3.15 12.46
N ARG A 388 28.17 3.21 12.86
CA ARG A 388 27.44 2.04 13.33
C ARG A 388 27.28 0.95 12.28
N LEU A 389 27.01 1.33 11.03
CA LEU A 389 26.67 0.40 9.95
C LEU A 389 27.87 -0.01 9.07
N ILE A 390 28.86 0.87 8.92
CA ILE A 390 29.98 0.70 7.99
C ILE A 390 31.33 0.98 8.65
N GLY A 391 31.46 2.09 9.39
CA GLY A 391 32.76 2.64 9.77
C GLY A 391 33.49 1.93 10.93
N ASP A 392 32.79 1.26 11.84
CA ASP A 392 33.40 0.64 13.03
C ASP A 392 33.69 -0.87 12.85
N ARG A 393 32.75 -1.60 12.25
CA ARG A 393 32.83 -3.07 12.15
C ARG A 393 32.93 -3.51 10.70
N ASP A 394 33.80 -4.49 10.45
CA ASP A 394 33.96 -5.09 9.13
C ASP A 394 32.81 -6.05 8.77
N GLN A 395 31.60 -5.50 8.61
CA GLN A 395 30.40 -6.23 8.24
C GLN A 395 30.08 -6.04 6.77
N ASP A 396 29.54 -7.05 6.09
CA ASP A 396 29.25 -6.96 4.66
C ASP A 396 28.15 -5.94 4.31
N PHE A 397 27.31 -5.56 5.27
CA PHE A 397 26.16 -4.67 5.09
C PHE A 397 25.44 -4.93 3.75
N ILE A 398 25.22 -3.90 2.92
CA ILE A 398 24.54 -3.99 1.61
C ILE A 398 25.36 -4.74 0.55
N LEU A 399 26.69 -4.86 0.71
CA LEU A 399 27.55 -5.45 -0.33
C LEU A 399 27.20 -6.91 -0.59
N ASN A 400 26.82 -7.69 0.44
CA ASN A 400 26.43 -9.08 0.24
C ASN A 400 25.13 -9.21 -0.58
N VAL A 401 24.20 -8.25 -0.45
CA VAL A 401 22.92 -8.25 -1.17
C VAL A 401 23.12 -7.81 -2.61
N LEU A 402 23.89 -6.75 -2.86
CA LEU A 402 24.22 -6.31 -4.22
C LEU A 402 24.93 -7.40 -5.02
N ASN A 403 25.75 -8.22 -4.36
CA ASN A 403 26.43 -9.36 -4.97
C ASN A 403 25.49 -10.48 -5.46
N LEU A 404 24.24 -10.52 -5.01
CA LEU A 404 23.23 -11.46 -5.49
C LEU A 404 22.61 -11.05 -6.83
N ILE A 405 22.73 -9.77 -7.22
CA ILE A 405 22.12 -9.20 -8.42
C ILE A 405 23.14 -8.41 -9.28
N PRO A 406 24.27 -9.03 -9.68
CA PRO A 406 25.38 -8.31 -10.30
C PRO A 406 25.02 -7.64 -11.63
N GLU A 407 24.13 -8.23 -12.43
CA GLU A 407 23.71 -7.66 -13.71
C GLU A 407 22.97 -6.33 -13.51
N ALA A 408 22.05 -6.28 -12.55
CA ALA A 408 21.31 -5.05 -12.23
C ALA A 408 22.19 -4.03 -11.51
N ALA A 409 23.02 -4.46 -10.55
CA ALA A 409 23.94 -3.58 -9.85
C ALA A 409 24.96 -2.92 -10.79
N SER A 410 25.35 -3.59 -11.89
CA SER A 410 26.27 -3.02 -12.88
C SER A 410 25.75 -1.76 -13.57
N GLN A 411 24.44 -1.52 -13.57
CA GLN A 411 23.85 -0.30 -14.14
C GLN A 411 24.11 0.95 -13.28
N PHE A 412 24.51 0.77 -12.02
CA PHE A 412 24.76 1.84 -11.05
C PHE A 412 26.25 1.97 -10.67
N LEU A 413 27.15 1.50 -11.54
CA LEU A 413 28.60 1.52 -11.31
C LEU A 413 29.12 2.90 -10.92
N HIS A 414 28.69 3.95 -11.62
CA HIS A 414 29.13 5.32 -11.36
C HIS A 414 28.77 5.76 -9.93
N ASN A 415 27.52 5.58 -9.51
CA ASN A 415 27.07 5.91 -8.16
C ASN A 415 27.84 5.10 -7.10
N LEU A 416 28.10 3.82 -7.36
CA LEU A 416 28.86 2.96 -6.45
C LEU A 416 30.34 3.39 -6.34
N GLU A 417 30.93 3.91 -7.41
CA GLU A 417 32.29 4.49 -7.41
C GLU A 417 32.33 5.79 -6.58
N GLU A 418 31.38 6.70 -6.77
CA GLU A 418 31.28 7.92 -5.96
C GLU A 418 31.07 7.63 -4.47
N ILE A 419 30.26 6.61 -4.17
CA ILE A 419 30.05 6.14 -2.79
C ILE A 419 31.35 5.59 -2.21
N LEU A 420 32.11 4.79 -2.98
CA LEU A 420 33.39 4.25 -2.52
C LEU A 420 34.38 5.36 -2.20
N ASP A 421 34.50 6.39 -3.05
CA ASP A 421 35.39 7.53 -2.81
C ASP A 421 35.09 8.20 -1.47
N LYS A 422 33.80 8.41 -1.15
CA LYS A 422 33.37 8.95 0.15
C LYS A 422 33.72 8.01 1.32
N ILE A 423 33.50 6.71 1.16
CA ILE A 423 33.80 5.70 2.18
C ILE A 423 35.31 5.65 2.49
N GLU A 424 36.16 5.80 1.48
CA GLU A 424 37.61 5.85 1.64
C GLU A 424 38.06 7.10 2.39
N ILE A 425 37.43 8.26 2.14
CA ILE A 425 37.69 9.51 2.87
C ILE A 425 37.26 9.39 4.34
N TYR A 426 36.13 8.75 4.60
CA TYR A 426 35.59 8.61 5.97
C TYR A 426 36.29 7.55 6.82
N GLY A 427 37.14 6.71 6.21
CA GLY A 427 37.98 5.77 6.93
C GLY A 427 37.28 4.49 7.37
N ALA A 428 36.52 3.85 6.47
CA ALA A 428 35.95 2.52 6.73
C ALA A 428 37.02 1.42 6.95
N PRO A 429 36.65 0.28 7.58
CA PRO A 429 37.53 -0.85 7.75
C PRO A 429 38.14 -1.32 6.43
N THR A 430 39.44 -1.65 6.44
CA THR A 430 40.18 -2.03 5.22
C THR A 430 39.59 -3.25 4.53
N GLY A 431 39.08 -4.22 5.31
CA GLY A 431 38.36 -5.39 4.78
C GLY A 431 37.13 -5.01 3.96
N TYR A 432 36.30 -4.10 4.47
CA TYR A 432 35.10 -3.61 3.80
C TYR A 432 35.44 -2.94 2.47
N VAL A 433 36.41 -2.01 2.48
CA VAL A 433 36.88 -1.30 1.28
C VAL A 433 37.42 -2.28 0.23
N GLN A 434 38.20 -3.29 0.65
CA GLN A 434 38.70 -4.33 -0.26
C GLN A 434 37.58 -5.14 -0.89
N ARG A 435 36.55 -5.54 -0.12
CA ARG A 435 35.38 -6.27 -0.63
C ARG A 435 34.56 -5.40 -1.58
N PHE A 436 34.38 -4.12 -1.29
CA PHE A 436 33.72 -3.17 -2.18
C PHE A 436 34.46 -3.06 -3.52
N ARG A 437 35.78 -2.84 -3.50
CA ARG A 437 36.61 -2.78 -4.72
C ARG A 437 36.59 -4.10 -5.50
N ALA A 438 36.57 -5.24 -4.83
CA ALA A 438 36.43 -6.55 -5.47
C ALA A 438 35.06 -6.71 -6.16
N MET A 439 33.99 -6.26 -5.52
CA MET A 439 32.65 -6.23 -6.11
C MET A 439 32.61 -5.34 -7.35
N LEU A 440 33.10 -4.09 -7.28
CA LEU A 440 33.14 -3.17 -8.44
C LEU A 440 33.88 -3.77 -9.63
N ARG A 441 35.04 -4.42 -9.40
CA ARG A 441 35.79 -5.11 -10.47
C ARG A 441 34.95 -6.20 -11.14
N ARG A 442 34.20 -6.99 -10.37
CA ARG A 442 33.30 -8.02 -10.91
C ARG A 442 32.14 -7.39 -11.70
N LEU A 443 31.52 -6.33 -11.19
CA LEU A 443 30.43 -5.64 -11.87
C LEU A 443 30.85 -5.07 -13.23
N ARG A 444 32.07 -4.53 -13.34
CA ARG A 444 32.65 -4.06 -14.62
C ARG A 444 32.79 -5.19 -15.65
N THR A 445 33.19 -6.39 -15.21
CA THR A 445 33.27 -7.56 -16.10
C THR A 445 31.91 -8.09 -16.53
N SER A 446 30.89 -8.00 -15.68
CA SER A 446 29.51 -8.38 -16.02
C SER A 446 28.89 -7.43 -17.05
N SER A 447 29.21 -6.13 -16.97
CA SER A 447 28.75 -5.11 -17.93
C SER A 447 29.30 -5.35 -19.35
N THR A 448 30.55 -5.83 -19.47
CA THR A 448 31.21 -6.08 -20.77
C THR A 448 30.77 -7.38 -21.45
N GLY A 449 30.14 -8.31 -20.72
CA GLY A 449 29.73 -9.63 -21.23
C GLY A 449 28.39 -9.67 -21.96
N SER A 450 27.57 -8.61 -21.91
CA SER A 450 26.20 -8.62 -22.47
C SER A 450 26.09 -8.18 -23.93
N GLY A 451 27.22 -7.90 -24.60
CA GLY A 451 27.22 -7.38 -25.97
C GLY A 451 28.28 -8.01 -26.87
N LEU A 452 28.13 -9.28 -27.27
CA LEU A 452 28.82 -9.99 -28.39
C LEU A 452 28.39 -11.48 -28.29
N LYS A 453 27.74 -12.19 -29.23
CA LYS A 453 27.71 -12.19 -30.70
C LYS A 453 26.38 -12.81 -31.18
N ARG A 454 25.66 -12.13 -32.08
CA ARG A 454 24.80 -12.81 -33.07
C ARG A 454 25.63 -12.93 -34.35
N SER A 455 26.44 -14.00 -34.48
CA SER A 455 27.04 -14.34 -35.77
C SER A 455 26.01 -15.11 -36.58
N VAL A 456 25.19 -14.38 -37.34
CA VAL A 456 24.46 -14.95 -38.48
C VAL A 456 25.50 -15.25 -39.55
N GLN A 457 25.91 -16.51 -39.65
CA GLN A 457 26.72 -16.97 -40.78
C GLN A 457 25.78 -17.17 -41.97
N VAL A 458 25.57 -16.09 -42.73
CA VAL A 458 25.07 -16.18 -44.11
C VAL A 458 26.22 -16.71 -44.96
N GLN A 459 26.09 -17.93 -45.47
CA GLN A 459 26.90 -18.41 -46.58
C GLN A 459 25.98 -19.06 -47.62
N MET A 460 25.62 -18.25 -48.61
CA MET A 460 24.86 -18.63 -49.79
C MET A 460 25.81 -18.51 -50.99
N GLY A 461 25.95 -19.60 -51.75
CA GLY A 461 26.30 -19.55 -53.17
C GLY A 461 27.69 -20.07 -53.57
N GLY A 462 27.73 -21.25 -54.20
CA GLY A 462 28.91 -21.72 -54.94
C GLY A 462 28.82 -23.14 -55.52
N ARG A 463 27.99 -23.35 -56.55
CA ARG A 463 27.87 -24.57 -57.38
C ARG A 463 29.21 -25.13 -57.92
N LYS A 464 29.31 -26.48 -58.03
CA LYS A 464 29.70 -27.26 -59.25
C LYS A 464 29.70 -28.78 -58.95
N THR A 465 28.70 -29.54 -59.43
CA THR A 465 28.68 -30.46 -60.61
C THR A 465 29.34 -31.85 -60.46
N ARG A 466 28.50 -32.91 -60.63
CA ARG A 466 28.72 -34.25 -61.27
C ARG A 466 29.87 -35.13 -60.71
N ARG A 467 29.79 -36.46 -60.56
CA ARG A 467 29.10 -37.53 -61.32
C ARG A 467 29.29 -38.86 -60.56
N THR A 468 28.30 -39.77 -60.63
CA THR A 468 28.37 -41.26 -60.70
C THR A 468 29.46 -42.02 -59.91
N ARG A 469 29.12 -43.06 -59.15
CA ARG A 469 28.47 -44.31 -59.62
C ARG A 469 27.72 -45.01 -58.49
#